data_AF-A0A5B7XWS5-F1
#
_entry.id   AF-A0A5B7XWS5-F1
#
_cell.length_a   1.000
_cell.length_b   1.000
_cell.length_c   1.000
_cell.angle_alpha   90.00
_cell.angle_beta   90.00
_cell.angle_gamma   90.00
#
_symmetry.space_group_name_H-M   'P 1'
#
loop_
_entity.id
_entity.type
_entity.pdbx_description
1 polymer ?
#
loop_
_entity_poly.entity_id
_entity_poly.type
_entity_poly.pdbx_seq_one_letter_code
_entity_poly.pdbx_strand_id
1 'polypeptide(L)'
;MKQNDIFYKEPLNTQAFPDFYLENSFETSLLEVKTFNSEFLPAFDIANFDSYCSSLKTKPYILYADYLIFGYKMDHSGKIQITNIWLKKIWKIAGKSTTYPLKLQVKRNIVYNIRPIAWYKDKQKNSFISEIEFINALYSTICKYKNSLIANEWKTEFLFNYHNHFNKSFFN
;
A
#
# COMPACT_ATOMS: atom_id res chain seq x y z
N MET A 1 19.19 11.07 -0.70
CA MET A 1 19.08 11.26 -2.16
C MET A 1 19.90 12.47 -2.59
N LYS A 2 19.55 13.69 -2.17
CA LYS A 2 20.29 14.93 -2.47
C LYS A 2 21.83 14.87 -2.32
N GLN A 3 22.34 14.38 -1.18
CA GLN A 3 23.79 14.33 -0.92
C GLN A 3 24.56 13.43 -1.91
N ASN A 4 23.90 12.39 -2.43
CA ASN A 4 24.50 11.44 -3.35
C ASN A 4 24.11 11.72 -4.82
N ASP A 5 23.58 12.91 -5.11
CA ASP A 5 23.13 13.32 -6.44
C ASP A 5 22.14 12.33 -7.11
N ILE A 6 21.30 11.69 -6.28
CA ILE A 6 20.25 10.80 -6.76
C ILE A 6 19.03 11.66 -7.12
N PHE A 7 18.54 11.53 -8.34
CA PHE A 7 17.32 12.21 -8.79
C PHE A 7 16.11 11.83 -7.92
N TYR A 8 15.32 12.83 -7.55
CA TYR A 8 13.99 12.64 -6.96
C TYR A 8 13.13 13.89 -7.15
N LYS A 9 11.82 13.72 -7.12
CA LYS A 9 10.83 14.80 -6.97
C LYS A 9 9.87 14.45 -5.84
N GLU A 10 9.39 15.46 -5.14
CA GLU A 10 8.34 15.34 -4.12
C GLU A 10 7.00 15.82 -4.70
N PRO A 11 5.86 15.26 -4.27
CA PRO A 11 4.55 15.80 -4.63
C PRO A 11 4.38 17.21 -4.05
N LEU A 12 3.60 18.06 -4.75
CA LEU A 12 3.28 19.42 -4.28
C LEU A 12 2.57 19.42 -2.91
N ASN A 13 1.77 18.40 -2.64
CA ASN A 13 1.15 18.16 -1.35
C ASN A 13 1.90 17.01 -0.66
N THR A 14 2.62 17.30 0.41
CA THR A 14 3.41 16.30 1.16
C THR A 14 2.56 15.26 1.90
N GLN A 15 1.23 15.48 1.99
CA GLN A 15 0.29 14.48 2.50
C GLN A 15 -0.24 13.55 1.40
N ALA A 16 0.12 13.78 0.14
CA ALA A 16 -0.29 12.98 -1.00
C ALA A 16 0.72 11.86 -1.30
N PHE A 17 0.22 10.73 -1.76
CA PHE A 17 1.02 9.61 -2.22
C PHE A 17 1.56 9.84 -3.65
N PRO A 18 2.78 9.37 -3.99
CA PRO A 18 3.80 8.79 -3.10
C PRO A 18 4.66 9.87 -2.43
N ASP A 19 5.49 9.48 -1.45
CA ASP A 19 6.50 10.38 -0.88
C ASP A 19 7.50 10.91 -1.94
N PHE A 20 7.96 10.05 -2.87
CA PHE A 20 8.92 10.42 -3.90
C PHE A 20 8.61 9.83 -5.28
N TYR A 21 8.94 10.61 -6.31
CA TYR A 21 9.09 10.15 -7.69
C TYR A 21 10.58 10.01 -8.01
N LEU A 22 11.04 8.82 -8.38
CA LEU A 22 12.46 8.53 -8.61
C LEU A 22 12.91 8.73 -10.06
N GLU A 23 12.00 9.20 -10.91
CA GLU A 23 12.30 9.57 -12.30
C GLU A 23 11.43 10.75 -12.74
N ASN A 24 11.66 11.25 -13.96
CA ASN A 24 10.88 12.36 -14.51
C ASN A 24 9.50 11.91 -15.03
N SER A 25 8.76 11.16 -14.21
CA SER A 25 7.43 10.65 -14.47
C SER A 25 6.62 10.63 -13.17
N PHE A 26 5.34 10.98 -13.25
CA PHE A 26 4.42 10.95 -12.11
C PHE A 26 3.65 9.63 -11.99
N GLU A 27 3.94 8.67 -12.87
CA GLU A 27 3.16 7.42 -13.00
C GLU A 27 4.02 6.17 -12.82
N THR A 28 5.34 6.34 -12.71
CA THR A 28 6.31 5.24 -12.64
C THR A 28 7.37 5.54 -11.58
N SER A 29 8.06 4.50 -11.11
CA SER A 29 9.11 4.59 -10.08
C SER A 29 8.67 5.40 -8.84
N LEU A 30 7.44 5.13 -8.39
CA LEU A 30 6.83 5.72 -7.20
C LEU A 30 7.41 5.07 -5.94
N LEU A 31 7.90 5.88 -5.00
CA LEU A 31 8.50 5.41 -3.75
C LEU A 31 7.76 5.98 -2.54
N GLU A 32 7.25 5.08 -1.70
CA GLU A 32 6.67 5.39 -0.39
C GLU A 32 7.64 4.95 0.71
N VAL A 33 7.89 5.79 1.71
CA VAL A 33 8.74 5.47 2.85
C VAL A 33 7.89 5.19 4.07
N LYS A 34 8.15 4.06 4.74
CA LYS A 34 7.51 3.73 6.02
C LYS A 34 8.55 3.39 7.06
N THR A 35 8.23 3.67 8.32
CA THR A 35 9.08 3.30 9.46
C THR A 35 8.25 2.69 10.57
N PHE A 36 8.84 1.81 11.37
CA PHE A 36 8.23 1.32 12.61
C PHE A 36 9.28 0.89 13.61
N ASN A 37 8.94 0.96 14.91
CA ASN A 37 9.78 0.33 15.93
C ASN A 37 9.69 -1.20 15.78
N SER A 38 10.81 -1.79 15.37
CA SER A 38 11.05 -3.21 15.12
C SER A 38 10.86 -4.12 16.34
N GLU A 39 10.86 -3.56 17.54
CA GLU A 39 10.53 -4.27 18.78
C GLU A 39 9.03 -4.62 18.86
N PHE A 40 8.21 -3.95 18.05
CA PHE A 40 6.77 -4.18 17.95
C PHE A 40 6.36 -4.61 16.53
N LEU A 41 5.11 -5.07 16.40
CA LEU A 41 4.52 -5.33 15.08
C LEU A 41 4.38 -4.02 14.30
N PRO A 42 4.47 -4.06 12.95
CA PRO A 42 4.34 -2.87 12.14
C PRO A 42 2.96 -2.24 12.38
N ALA A 43 2.98 -0.98 12.79
CA ALA A 43 1.80 -0.24 13.20
C ALA A 43 1.59 1.05 12.38
N PHE A 44 2.35 1.26 11.32
CA PHE A 44 2.07 2.33 10.35
C PHE A 44 0.79 2.03 9.57
N ASP A 45 0.19 3.07 9.02
CA ASP A 45 -0.88 2.94 8.03
C ASP A 45 -0.26 2.82 6.64
N ILE A 46 -0.75 1.87 5.84
CA ILE A 46 -0.34 1.75 4.43
C ILE A 46 -0.93 2.92 3.64
N ALA A 47 -2.25 3.09 3.73
CA ALA A 47 -3.00 4.19 3.15
C ALA A 47 -4.38 4.32 3.79
N ASN A 48 -5.03 5.48 3.66
CA ASN A 48 -6.46 5.60 3.92
C ASN A 48 -7.24 4.74 2.91
N PHE A 49 -8.21 3.94 3.40
CA PHE A 49 -8.91 2.95 2.58
C PHE A 49 -9.71 3.58 1.44
N ASP A 50 -10.51 4.61 1.72
CA ASP A 50 -11.36 5.24 0.71
C ASP A 50 -10.54 6.05 -0.29
N SER A 51 -9.52 6.78 0.18
CA SER A 51 -8.60 7.52 -0.69
C SER A 51 -7.80 6.57 -1.60
N TYR A 52 -7.34 5.44 -1.07
CA TYR A 52 -6.61 4.44 -1.85
C TYR A 52 -7.52 3.78 -2.89
N CYS A 53 -8.73 3.36 -2.52
CA CYS A 53 -9.70 2.82 -3.48
C CYS A 53 -9.99 3.82 -4.60
N SER A 54 -10.23 5.08 -4.26
CA SER A 54 -10.55 6.13 -5.25
C SER A 54 -9.39 6.44 -6.18
N SER A 55 -8.16 6.53 -5.63
CA SER A 55 -6.95 6.76 -6.42
C SER A 55 -6.65 5.57 -7.31
N LEU A 56 -6.66 4.35 -6.78
CA LEU A 56 -6.34 3.14 -7.54
C LEU A 56 -7.31 2.91 -8.70
N LYS A 57 -8.59 3.24 -8.51
CA LYS A 57 -9.63 3.16 -9.53
C LYS A 57 -9.28 3.95 -10.80
N THR A 58 -8.64 5.11 -10.63
CA THR A 58 -8.33 6.06 -11.72
C THR A 58 -6.86 6.05 -12.12
N LYS A 59 -5.97 5.66 -11.21
CA LYS A 59 -4.51 5.67 -11.35
C LYS A 59 -3.97 4.26 -11.06
N PRO A 60 -4.17 3.30 -11.96
CA PRO A 60 -3.84 1.89 -11.72
C PRO A 60 -2.36 1.65 -11.41
N TYR A 61 -1.48 2.53 -11.87
CA TYR A 61 -0.04 2.46 -11.64
C TYR A 61 0.38 2.58 -10.18
N ILE A 62 -0.44 3.17 -9.30
CA ILE A 62 -0.11 3.27 -7.86
C ILE A 62 -0.04 1.90 -7.19
N LEU A 63 -0.65 0.88 -7.79
CA LEU A 63 -0.54 -0.52 -7.35
C LEU A 63 0.93 -0.97 -7.31
N TYR A 64 1.73 -0.49 -8.27
CA TYR A 64 3.11 -0.88 -8.49
C TYR A 64 4.15 -0.01 -7.79
N ALA A 65 3.74 0.90 -6.91
CA ALA A 65 4.69 1.65 -6.10
C ALA A 65 5.54 0.76 -5.20
N ASP A 66 6.77 1.20 -4.95
CA ASP A 66 7.69 0.57 -4.02
C ASP A 66 7.58 1.19 -2.64
N TYR A 67 7.46 0.33 -1.63
CA TYR A 67 7.48 0.71 -0.22
C TYR A 67 8.87 0.40 0.33
N LEU A 68 9.65 1.44 0.60
CA LEU A 68 10.91 1.36 1.32
C LEU A 68 10.64 1.49 2.82
N ILE A 69 10.84 0.38 3.54
CA ILE A 69 10.41 0.25 4.93
C ILE A 69 11.63 0.09 5.83
N PHE A 70 11.72 0.93 6.86
CA PHE A 70 12.76 0.86 7.88
C PHE A 70 12.19 0.36 9.22
N GLY A 71 12.72 -0.76 9.70
CA GLY A 71 12.57 -1.16 11.09
C GLY A 71 13.65 -0.48 11.91
N TYR A 72 13.26 0.27 12.95
CA TYR A 72 14.20 0.91 13.86
C TYR A 72 14.03 0.39 15.29
N LYS A 73 15.04 0.59 16.13
CA LYS A 73 14.93 0.50 17.59
C LYS A 73 15.53 1.76 18.21
N MET A 74 15.09 2.11 19.40
CA MET A 74 15.62 3.25 20.14
C MET A 74 16.00 2.75 21.54
N ASP A 75 17.26 2.92 21.92
CA ASP A 75 17.69 2.53 23.27
C ASP A 75 17.33 3.60 24.30
N HIS A 76 17.58 3.30 25.59
CA HIS A 76 17.28 4.22 26.70
C HIS A 76 18.04 5.56 26.65
N SER A 77 19.13 5.64 25.87
CA SER A 77 19.87 6.89 25.65
C SER A 77 19.31 7.71 24.48
N GLY A 78 18.28 7.22 23.79
CA GLY A 78 17.68 7.86 22.62
C GLY A 78 18.42 7.56 21.32
N LYS A 79 19.40 6.65 21.31
CA LYS A 79 20.12 6.28 20.10
C LYS A 79 19.24 5.42 19.21
N ILE A 80 18.98 5.90 17.99
CA ILE A 80 18.21 5.19 16.98
C ILE A 80 19.14 4.31 16.15
N GLN A 81 18.77 3.04 15.99
CA GLN A 81 19.43 2.11 15.08
C GLN A 81 18.41 1.53 14.10
N ILE A 82 18.70 1.59 12.81
CA ILE A 82 17.97 0.83 11.79
C ILE A 82 18.38 -0.64 11.93
N THR A 83 17.43 -1.50 12.23
CA THR A 83 17.66 -2.95 12.40
C THR A 83 17.40 -3.70 11.11
N ASN A 84 16.50 -3.20 10.26
CA ASN A 84 16.06 -3.87 9.05
C ASN A 84 15.62 -2.86 8.00
N ILE A 85 15.79 -3.26 6.73
CA ILE A 85 15.36 -2.50 5.56
C ILE A 85 14.64 -3.46 4.63
N TRP A 86 13.50 -3.05 4.09
CA TRP A 86 12.75 -3.82 3.10
C TRP A 86 12.33 -2.94 1.93
N LEU A 87 12.32 -3.51 0.72
CA LEU A 87 11.66 -2.95 -0.45
C LEU A 87 10.53 -3.91 -0.87
N LYS A 88 9.29 -3.44 -0.84
CA LYS A 88 8.11 -4.30 -1.06
C LYS A 88 7.05 -3.59 -1.89
N LYS A 89 6.22 -4.38 -2.57
CA LYS A 89 4.95 -3.90 -3.14
C LYS A 89 3.85 -3.96 -2.09
N ILE A 90 2.78 -3.19 -2.28
CA ILE A 90 1.66 -3.09 -1.31
C ILE A 90 1.07 -4.47 -0.97
N TRP A 91 0.88 -5.35 -1.95
CA TRP A 91 0.31 -6.68 -1.73
C TRP A 91 1.21 -7.60 -0.88
N LYS A 92 2.52 -7.31 -0.82
CA LYS A 92 3.47 -8.06 0.02
C LYS A 92 3.46 -7.62 1.48
N ILE A 93 2.90 -6.45 1.81
CA ILE A 93 2.87 -5.88 3.17
C ILE A 93 1.47 -5.75 3.74
N ALA A 94 0.45 -5.70 2.88
CA ALA A 94 -0.94 -5.90 3.24
C ALA A 94 -1.24 -7.40 3.42
N GLY A 95 -2.39 -7.70 3.99
CA GLY A 95 -2.80 -9.09 4.13
C GLY A 95 -4.25 -9.28 4.52
N LYS A 96 -4.65 -10.54 4.65
CA LYS A 96 -6.00 -10.97 5.02
C LYS A 96 -6.26 -10.77 6.52
N SER A 97 -7.53 -10.63 6.89
CA SER A 97 -7.98 -10.63 8.28
C SER A 97 -9.24 -11.47 8.46
N THR A 98 -9.62 -11.74 9.71
CA THR A 98 -10.84 -12.51 10.01
C THR A 98 -12.10 -11.68 9.81
N THR A 99 -12.06 -10.37 10.06
CA THR A 99 -13.23 -9.49 9.97
C THR A 99 -13.50 -9.03 8.54
N TYR A 100 -12.47 -8.65 7.80
CA TYR A 100 -12.58 -8.23 6.39
C TYR A 100 -11.57 -8.99 5.52
N PRO A 101 -11.88 -9.22 4.23
CA PRO A 101 -10.95 -9.87 3.30
C PRO A 101 -9.57 -9.19 3.25
N LEU A 102 -9.54 -7.86 3.45
CA LEU A 102 -8.33 -7.07 3.65
C LEU A 102 -8.19 -6.68 5.14
N LYS A 103 -6.96 -6.65 5.66
CA LYS A 103 -6.66 -6.16 7.00
C LYS A 103 -6.79 -4.64 7.07
N LEU A 104 -7.69 -4.19 7.93
CA LEU A 104 -8.09 -2.80 8.06
C LEU A 104 -8.00 -2.30 9.50
N GLN A 105 -7.90 -0.99 9.66
CA GLN A 105 -8.23 -0.30 10.89
C GLN A 105 -9.69 0.13 10.84
N VAL A 106 -10.50 -0.39 11.77
CA VAL A 106 -11.93 -0.09 11.86
C VAL A 106 -12.23 0.51 13.23
N LYS A 107 -12.93 1.65 13.28
CA LYS A 107 -13.39 2.27 14.53
C LYS A 107 -14.86 2.62 14.39
N ARG A 108 -15.70 2.14 15.33
CA ARG A 108 -17.16 2.37 15.30
C ARG A 108 -17.79 2.01 13.94
N ASN A 109 -17.42 0.85 13.39
CA ASN A 109 -17.83 0.34 12.08
C ASN A 109 -17.41 1.18 10.86
N ILE A 110 -16.58 2.22 11.04
CA ILE A 110 -16.00 3.00 9.95
C ILE A 110 -14.61 2.45 9.64
N VAL A 111 -14.36 2.12 8.37
CA VAL A 111 -13.05 1.71 7.88
C VAL A 111 -12.21 2.96 7.63
N TYR A 112 -11.04 3.06 8.27
CA TYR A 112 -10.12 4.19 8.11
C TYR A 112 -8.97 3.86 7.18
N ASN A 113 -8.14 2.89 7.57
CA ASN A 113 -6.85 2.66 6.94
C ASN A 113 -6.64 1.19 6.56
N ILE A 114 -5.88 0.96 5.50
CA ILE A 114 -5.28 -0.34 5.18
C ILE A 114 -4.10 -0.55 6.14
N ARG A 115 -4.07 -1.71 6.81
CA ARG A 115 -3.07 -2.00 7.85
C ARG A 115 -2.09 -3.08 7.40
N PRO A 116 -0.80 -2.94 7.75
CA PRO A 116 0.18 -3.94 7.43
C PRO A 116 0.00 -5.21 8.26
N ILE A 117 0.45 -6.32 7.71
CA ILE A 117 0.75 -7.54 8.45
C ILE A 117 2.23 -7.55 8.85
N ALA A 118 2.61 -8.49 9.72
CA ALA A 118 4.03 -8.73 10.00
C ALA A 118 4.64 -9.59 8.89
N TRP A 119 4.82 -9.01 7.69
CA TRP A 119 5.25 -9.74 6.47
C TRP A 119 6.59 -10.47 6.60
N TYR A 120 7.41 -10.07 7.57
CA TYR A 120 8.74 -10.64 7.83
C TYR A 120 8.72 -11.78 8.86
N LYS A 121 7.56 -12.13 9.43
CA LYS A 121 7.44 -13.28 10.35
C LYS A 121 7.00 -14.52 9.56
N ASP A 122 7.52 -15.70 9.92
CA ASP A 122 7.32 -17.01 9.24
C ASP A 122 5.86 -17.47 9.06
N LYS A 123 4.89 -16.73 9.61
CA LYS A 123 3.46 -16.93 9.34
C LYS A 123 3.01 -16.10 8.14
N GLN A 124 3.59 -16.35 6.96
CA GLN A 124 3.17 -15.77 5.67
C GLN A 124 1.70 -16.08 5.28
N LYS A 125 0.97 -16.85 6.09
CA LYS A 125 -0.43 -17.25 5.84
C LYS A 125 -1.37 -16.10 5.48
N ASN A 126 -1.04 -14.87 5.90
CA ASN A 126 -1.90 -13.72 5.68
C ASN A 126 -1.44 -12.78 4.56
N SER A 127 -0.22 -12.90 4.00
CA SER A 127 0.20 -12.05 2.87
C SER A 127 -0.50 -12.46 1.58
N PHE A 128 -0.66 -11.51 0.67
CA PHE A 128 -1.10 -11.83 -0.70
C PHE A 128 0.08 -12.29 -1.53
N ILE A 129 -0.12 -13.35 -2.33
CA ILE A 129 0.93 -13.90 -3.19
C ILE A 129 1.17 -13.00 -4.40
N SER A 130 0.11 -12.35 -4.89
CA SER A 130 0.14 -11.49 -6.09
C SER A 130 -0.73 -10.25 -5.91
N GLU A 131 -0.55 -9.30 -6.82
CA GLU A 131 -1.42 -8.14 -7.00
C GLU A 131 -2.87 -8.55 -7.26
N ILE A 132 -3.10 -9.66 -7.96
CA ILE A 132 -4.44 -10.20 -8.25
C ILE A 132 -5.16 -10.57 -6.96
N GLU A 133 -4.49 -11.29 -6.05
CA GLU A 133 -5.08 -11.64 -4.76
C GLU A 133 -5.41 -10.39 -3.93
N PHE A 134 -4.54 -9.39 -3.96
CA PHE A 134 -4.77 -8.13 -3.26
C PHE A 134 -5.97 -7.37 -3.83
N ILE A 135 -6.10 -7.24 -5.16
CA ILE A 135 -7.24 -6.58 -5.81
C ILE A 135 -8.54 -7.34 -5.53
N ASN A 136 -8.52 -8.67 -5.54
CA ASN A 136 -9.69 -9.48 -5.19
C ASN A 136 -10.10 -9.28 -3.73
N ALA A 137 -9.14 -9.18 -2.80
CA ALA A 137 -9.42 -8.87 -1.41
C ALA A 137 -9.94 -7.43 -1.23
N LEU A 138 -9.42 -6.47 -1.98
CA LEU A 138 -9.88 -5.08 -1.97
C LEU A 138 -11.33 -5.00 -2.47
N TYR A 139 -11.63 -5.60 -3.63
CA TYR A 139 -12.99 -5.71 -4.16
C TYR A 139 -13.95 -6.36 -3.15
N SER A 140 -13.58 -7.51 -2.60
CA SER A 140 -14.41 -8.23 -1.62
C SER A 140 -14.63 -7.41 -0.34
N THR A 141 -13.66 -6.57 0.03
CA THR A 141 -13.78 -5.64 1.15
C THR A 141 -14.74 -4.51 0.82
N ILE A 142 -14.70 -3.93 -0.39
CA ILE A 142 -15.67 -2.93 -0.84
C ILE A 142 -17.08 -3.52 -0.89
N CYS A 143 -17.24 -4.75 -1.40
CA CYS A 143 -18.52 -5.48 -1.38
C CYS A 143 -19.09 -5.59 0.02
N LYS A 144 -18.25 -6.01 0.99
CA LYS A 144 -18.65 -6.23 2.38
C LYS A 144 -18.92 -4.92 3.13
N TYR A 145 -18.12 -3.88 2.89
CA TYR A 145 -18.20 -2.62 3.63
C TYR A 145 -19.25 -1.67 3.07
N LYS A 146 -19.38 -1.58 1.74
CA LYS A 146 -20.27 -0.64 1.05
C LYS A 146 -21.48 -1.37 0.48
N ASN A 147 -21.29 -2.11 -0.62
CA ASN A 147 -22.23 -3.07 -1.22
C ASN A 147 -21.64 -3.58 -2.55
N SER A 148 -22.32 -4.55 -3.18
CA SER A 148 -21.91 -5.15 -4.45
C SER A 148 -21.99 -4.20 -5.65
N LEU A 149 -22.95 -3.27 -5.69
CA LEU A 149 -23.09 -2.30 -6.78
C LEU A 149 -21.85 -1.40 -6.85
N ILE A 150 -21.49 -0.77 -5.74
CA ILE A 150 -20.31 0.11 -5.63
C ILE A 150 -19.03 -0.66 -5.93
N ALA A 151 -18.92 -1.91 -5.46
CA ALA A 151 -17.74 -2.72 -5.73
C ALA A 151 -17.60 -3.09 -7.22
N ASN A 152 -18.72 -3.38 -7.88
CA ASN A 152 -18.74 -3.70 -9.31
C ASN A 152 -18.40 -2.46 -10.16
N GLU A 153 -18.95 -1.30 -9.83
CA GLU A 153 -18.59 -0.02 -10.46
C GLU A 153 -17.09 0.26 -10.31
N TRP A 154 -16.58 0.14 -9.08
CA TRP A 154 -15.16 0.31 -8.79
C TRP A 154 -14.28 -0.64 -9.62
N LYS A 155 -14.65 -1.93 -9.70
CA LYS A 155 -13.88 -2.94 -10.43
C LYS A 155 -13.90 -2.67 -11.94
N THR A 156 -15.06 -2.35 -12.51
CA THR A 156 -15.19 -2.04 -13.94
C THR A 156 -14.33 -0.85 -14.32
N GLU A 157 -14.38 0.24 -13.54
CA GLU A 157 -13.58 1.43 -13.79
C GLU A 157 -12.08 1.18 -13.60
N PHE A 158 -11.68 0.45 -12.55
CA PHE A 158 -10.29 0.03 -12.35
C PHE A 158 -9.77 -0.77 -13.55
N LEU A 159 -10.51 -1.77 -14.04
CA LEU A 159 -10.08 -2.61 -15.15
C LEU A 159 -9.98 -1.83 -16.46
N PHE A 160 -10.93 -0.93 -16.72
CA PHE A 160 -10.90 -0.05 -17.88
C PHE A 160 -9.66 0.85 -17.86
N ASN A 161 -9.42 1.54 -16.73
CA ASN A 161 -8.26 2.42 -16.59
C ASN A 161 -6.94 1.64 -16.61
N TYR A 162 -6.90 0.45 -16.02
CA TYR A 162 -5.74 -0.44 -16.06
C TYR A 162 -5.39 -0.83 -17.50
N HIS A 163 -6.38 -1.27 -18.28
CA HIS A 163 -6.19 -1.60 -19.69
C HIS A 163 -5.68 -0.40 -20.49
N ASN A 164 -6.29 0.78 -20.31
CA ASN A 164 -5.89 1.98 -21.04
C ASN A 164 -4.47 2.44 -20.69
N HIS A 165 -4.06 2.30 -19.43
CA HIS A 165 -2.74 2.73 -19.00
C HIS A 165 -1.63 1.72 -19.38
N PHE A 166 -1.87 0.41 -19.20
CA PHE A 166 -0.85 -0.63 -19.42
C PHE A 166 -0.95 -1.35 -20.76
N ASN A 167 -1.98 -1.06 -21.56
CA ASN A 167 -2.30 -1.75 -22.80
C ASN A 167 -2.36 -3.29 -22.64
N LYS A 168 -2.90 -3.77 -21.51
CA LYS A 168 -3.08 -5.19 -21.20
C LYS A 168 -4.21 -5.42 -20.21
N SER A 169 -4.80 -6.62 -20.23
CA SER A 169 -5.76 -7.05 -19.20
C SER A 169 -5.07 -7.27 -17.86
N PHE A 170 -5.78 -7.04 -16.75
CA PHE A 170 -5.25 -7.28 -15.40
C PHE A 170 -5.26 -8.77 -15.00
N PHE A 171 -6.22 -9.54 -15.50
CA PHE A 171 -6.43 -10.94 -15.08
C PHE A 171 -5.94 -11.97 -16.12
N ASN A 172 -5.30 -11.54 -17.21
CA ASN A 172 -4.79 -12.42 -18.28
C ASN A 172 -3.27 -12.45 -18.29
#